data_AF-A0A943BHU1-F1
#
_entry.id   AF-A0A943BHU1-F1
#
_cell.length_a   1.000
_cell.length_b   1.000
_cell.length_c   1.000
_cell.angle_alpha   90.00
_cell.angle_beta   90.00
_cell.angle_gamma   90.00
#
_symmetry.space_group_name_H-M   'P 1'
#
loop_
_entity.id
_entity.type
_entity.pdbx_description
1 polymer ?
#
loop_
_entity_poly.entity_id
_entity_poly.type
_entity_poly.pdbx_seq_one_letter_code
_entity_poly.pdbx_strand_id
1 'polypeptide(L)' 'MVRATKMRLMEESENVDRMMDIESADIKFNLRLDDWLIADDFNFAHDFLGIRDSIDRNNGFPAKNFGFFVPRFAGLN' A
#
# COMPACT_ATOMS: atom_id res chain seq x y z
N MET A 1 -4.98 0.50 -9.17
CA MET A 1 -5.93 1.50 -8.63
C MET A 1 -7.38 1.18 -8.94
N VAL A 2 -7.74 0.86 -10.19
CA VAL A 2 -9.11 0.43 -10.58
C VAL A 2 -9.71 -0.65 -9.65
N ARG A 3 -8.93 -1.67 -9.26
CA ARG A 3 -9.38 -2.72 -8.32
C ARG A 3 -9.82 -2.13 -6.97
N ALA A 4 -8.95 -1.34 -6.34
CA ALA A 4 -9.21 -0.72 -5.04
C ALA A 4 -10.45 0.21 -5.08
N THR A 5 -10.62 0.99 -6.16
CA THR A 5 -11.82 1.83 -6.35
C THR A 5 -13.09 0.99 -6.50
N LYS A 6 -13.08 -0.08 -7.31
CA LYS A 6 -14.23 -0.99 -7.45
C LYS A 6 -14.62 -1.66 -6.13
N MET A 7 -13.61 -1.97 -5.31
CA MET A 7 -13.79 -2.52 -3.96
C MET A 7 -14.17 -1.46 -2.91
N ARG A 8 -14.28 -0.18 -3.29
CA ARG A 8 -14.57 0.96 -2.41
C ARG A 8 -13.56 1.14 -1.27
N LEU A 9 -12.30 0.81 -1.52
CA LEU A 9 -11.19 1.03 -0.58
C LEU A 9 -10.60 2.45 -0.68
N MET A 10 -10.93 3.15 -1.76
CA MET A 10 -10.49 4.50 -2.07
C MET A 10 -11.46 5.16 -3.07
N GLU A 11 -11.45 6.47 -3.12
CA GLU A 11 -12.06 7.27 -4.18
C GLU A 11 -11.11 7.44 -5.38
N GLU A 12 -11.64 7.70 -6.56
CA GLU A 12 -10.82 7.89 -7.77
C GLU A 12 -9.88 9.11 -7.66
N SER A 13 -10.29 10.16 -6.95
CA SER A 13 -9.47 11.35 -6.69
C SER A 13 -8.22 11.06 -5.86
N GLU A 14 -8.18 9.95 -5.13
CA GLU A 14 -7.05 9.56 -4.29
C GLU A 14 -6.01 8.71 -5.03
N ASN A 15 -6.19 8.49 -6.34
CA ASN A 15 -5.35 7.60 -7.16
C ASN A 15 -3.86 7.91 -7.05
N VAL A 16 -3.48 9.18 -7.21
CA VAL A 16 -2.08 9.61 -7.14
C VAL A 16 -1.50 9.37 -5.75
N ASP A 17 -2.19 9.82 -4.70
CA ASP A 17 -1.73 9.65 -3.31
C ASP A 17 -1.53 8.17 -2.95
N ARG A 18 -2.50 7.32 -3.30
CA ARG A 18 -2.42 5.88 -3.00
C ARG A 18 -1.32 5.19 -3.81
N MET A 19 -1.05 5.62 -5.04
CA MET A 19 0.09 5.11 -5.80
C MET A 19 1.42 5.47 -5.12
N MET A 20 1.54 6.71 -4.65
CA MET A 20 2.73 7.17 -3.91
C MET A 20 2.91 6.44 -2.57
N ASP A 21 1.81 6.13 -1.86
CA ASP A 21 1.88 5.35 -0.62
C ASP A 21 2.38 3.91 -0.90
N ILE A 22 1.92 3.29 -1.99
CA ILE A 22 2.35 1.95 -2.40
C ILE A 22 3.83 1.95 -2.83
N GLU A 23 4.27 2.93 -3.61
CA GLU A 23 5.67 3.06 -4.01
C GLU A 23 6.58 3.25 -2.77
N SER A 24 6.13 4.08 -1.84
CA SER A 24 6.80 4.26 -0.56
C SER A 24 6.91 2.96 0.25
N ALA A 25 5.84 2.17 0.27
CA ALA A 25 5.82 0.88 0.96
C ALA A 25 6.71 -0.15 0.26
N ASP A 26 6.73 -0.19 -1.06
CA ASP A 26 7.60 -1.07 -1.84
C ASP A 26 9.08 -0.79 -1.55
N ILE A 27 9.48 0.49 -1.57
CA ILE A 27 10.84 0.90 -1.22
C ILE A 27 11.23 0.47 0.21
N LYS A 28 10.27 0.48 1.15
CA LYS A 28 10.52 0.17 2.56
C LYS A 28 10.53 -1.34 2.85
N PHE A 29 9.66 -2.10 2.20
CA PHE A 29 9.37 -3.49 2.55
C PHE A 29 9.70 -4.48 1.43
N ASN A 30 10.23 -4.01 0.29
CA ASN A 30 10.54 -4.83 -0.89
C ASN A 30 9.33 -5.68 -1.28
N LEU A 31 8.19 -5.05 -1.59
CA LEU A 31 6.92 -5.75 -1.69
C LEU A 31 6.97 -6.79 -2.81
N ARG A 32 6.40 -7.97 -2.55
CA ARG A 32 6.08 -8.96 -3.58
C ARG A 32 4.84 -8.49 -4.35
N LEU A 33 5.01 -7.43 -5.14
CA LEU A 33 3.92 -6.73 -5.82
C LEU A 33 3.09 -7.65 -6.72
N ASP A 34 3.74 -8.54 -7.47
CA ASP A 34 3.04 -9.50 -8.33
C ASP A 34 2.12 -10.43 -7.51
N ASP A 35 2.61 -10.98 -6.41
CA ASP A 35 1.84 -11.83 -5.50
C ASP A 35 0.68 -11.06 -4.85
N TRP A 36 0.93 -9.82 -4.42
CA TRP A 36 -0.08 -8.97 -3.78
C TRP A 36 -1.20 -8.59 -4.75
N LEU A 37 -0.86 -8.25 -6.00
CA LEU A 37 -1.83 -7.83 -7.01
C LEU A 37 -2.78 -8.95 -7.43
N ILE A 38 -2.33 -10.22 -7.40
CA ILE A 38 -3.16 -11.40 -7.72
C ILE A 38 -3.80 -12.04 -6.49
N ALA A 39 -3.51 -11.57 -5.29
CA ALA A 39 -4.10 -12.08 -4.05
C ALA A 39 -5.62 -11.93 -4.03
N ASP A 40 -6.29 -12.72 -3.18
CA ASP A 40 -7.72 -12.55 -2.91
C ASP A 40 -8.04 -11.15 -2.35
N ASP A 41 -9.32 -10.78 -2.39
CA ASP A 41 -9.78 -9.45 -2.01
C ASP A 41 -9.46 -9.09 -0.56
N PHE A 42 -9.46 -10.06 0.35
CA PHE A 42 -9.18 -9.81 1.76
C PHE A 42 -7.69 -9.50 1.97
N ASN A 43 -6.81 -10.29 1.38
CA ASN A 43 -5.37 -10.11 1.45
C ASN A 43 -4.89 -8.85 0.71
N PHE A 44 -5.50 -8.55 -0.46
CA PHE A 44 -5.26 -7.30 -1.16
C PHE A 44 -5.66 -6.09 -0.31
N ALA A 45 -6.89 -6.09 0.22
CA ALA A 45 -7.43 -4.98 1.00
C ALA A 45 -6.68 -4.74 2.31
N HIS A 46 -6.25 -5.81 2.99
CA HIS A 46 -5.46 -5.71 4.22
C HIS A 46 -4.22 -4.85 4.03
N ASP A 47 -3.40 -5.17 3.02
CA ASP A 47 -2.16 -4.45 2.77
C ASP A 47 -2.43 -3.06 2.18
N PHE A 48 -3.42 -2.92 1.30
CA PHE A 48 -3.80 -1.62 0.74
C PHE A 48 -4.21 -0.61 1.82
N LEU A 49 -5.15 -1.00 2.69
CA LEU A 49 -5.66 -0.14 3.76
C LEU A 49 -4.59 0.07 4.84
N GLY A 50 -3.83 -0.97 5.18
CA GLY A 50 -2.76 -0.86 6.16
C GLY A 50 -1.66 0.11 5.72
N ILE A 51 -1.25 0.08 4.45
CA ILE A 51 -0.32 1.06 3.85
C ILE A 51 -0.90 2.47 3.96
N ARG A 52 -2.13 2.67 3.48
CA ARG A 52 -2.82 3.97 3.48
C ARG A 52 -2.93 4.57 4.88
N ASP A 53 -3.33 3.77 5.86
CA ASP A 53 -3.68 4.25 7.21
C ASP A 53 -2.46 4.38 8.12
N SER A 54 -1.35 3.71 7.80
CA SER A 54 -0.15 3.68 8.66
C SER A 54 0.96 4.61 8.19
N ILE A 55 0.94 5.07 6.93
CA ILE A 55 2.01 5.91 6.38
C ILE A 55 2.04 7.31 6.99
N ASP A 56 3.20 7.72 7.49
CA ASP A 56 3.46 9.08 7.95
C ASP A 56 4.12 9.91 6.83
N ARG A 57 3.31 10.75 6.19
CA ARG A 57 3.71 11.58 5.04
C ARG A 57 4.44 12.88 5.41
N ASN A 58 4.64 13.17 6.70
CA ASN A 58 5.17 14.47 7.14
C ASN A 58 6.63 14.72 6.74
N ASN A 59 7.39 13.66 6.42
CA ASN A 59 8.80 13.74 6.09
C ASN A 59 9.08 13.75 4.57
N GLY A 60 8.07 14.08 3.76
CA GLY A 60 8.17 14.13 2.31
C GLY A 60 8.09 12.75 1.65
N PHE A 61 8.41 12.72 0.36
CA PHE A 61 8.33 11.52 -0.47
C PHE A 61 9.75 11.06 -0.89
N PRO A 62 10.07 9.74 -0.80
CA PRO A 62 9.21 8.66 -0.32
C PRO A 62 9.11 8.64 1.22
N ALA A 63 7.90 8.40 1.72
CA ALA A 63 7.64 8.29 3.16
C ALA A 63 7.93 6.85 3.64
N LYS A 64 8.89 6.68 4.56
CA LYS A 64 9.35 5.34 4.99
C LYS A 64 8.90 4.93 6.39
N ASN A 65 8.10 5.77 7.03
CA ASN A 65 7.56 5.52 8.36
C ASN A 65 6.13 4.99 8.25
N PHE A 66 5.94 3.74 8.66
CA PHE A 66 4.63 3.05 8.70
C PHE A 66 4.27 2.61 10.13
N GLY A 67 4.92 3.17 11.15
CA GLY A 67 4.78 2.75 12.54
C GLY A 67 5.12 1.27 12.72
N PHE A 68 4.17 0.51 13.28
CA PHE A 68 4.30 -0.93 13.53
C PHE A 68 3.65 -1.81 12.44
N PHE A 69 3.10 -1.20 11.39
CA PHE A 69 2.47 -1.95 10.32
C PHE A 69 3.52 -2.59 9.41
N VAL A 70 3.32 -3.87 9.10
CA VAL A 70 4.10 -4.63 8.14
C VAL A 70 3.13 -5.31 7.16
N PRO A 71 3.24 -5.03 5.84
CA PRO A 71 2.43 -5.70 4.83
C PRO A 71 2.64 -7.22 4.85
N ARG A 72 1.58 -8.01 4.62
CA ARG A 72 1.65 -9.47 4.47
C ARG A 72 2.48 -9.89 3.27
N PHE A 73 2.54 -9.04 2.26
CA PHE A 73 3.33 -9.25 1.05
C PHE A 73 4.70 -8.55 1.10
N ALA A 74 5.19 -8.16 2.27
CA ALA A 74 6.59 -7.76 2.43
C ALA A 74 7.53 -8.85 1.89
N GLY A 75 8.56 -8.44 1.18
CA GLY A 75 9.61 -9.33 0.69
C GLY A 75 10.60 -9.68 1.77
N LEU A 76 11.44 -10.68 1.48
CA LEU A 76 12.60 -10.97 2.29
C LEU A 76 13.67 -9.90 2.01
N ASN A 77 14.32 -9.43 3.07
CA ASN A 77 15.48 -8.54 3.00
C ASN A 77 16.77 -9.33 2.75
#